data_AF-A0A967D8F3-F1
#
_entry.id   AF-A0A967D8F3-F1
#
_cell.length_a   1.000
_cell.length_b   1.000
_cell.length_c   1.000
_cell.angle_alpha   90.00
_cell.angle_beta   90.00
_cell.angle_gamma   90.00
#
_symmetry.space_group_name_H-M   'P 1'
#
loop_
_entity.id
_entity.type
_entity.pdbx_description
1 polymer ?
#
loop_
_entity_poly.entity_id
_entity_poly.type
_entity_poly.pdbx_seq_one_letter_code
_entity_poly.pdbx_strand_id
1 'polypeptide(L)' 'RHTFDRSSPISQYASVPRAFVFIQRINLGLYALLGDLNASGNYRAIAEELWPFMQSPPSTPLGEAEAEWLKTDAANTKS' A
#
# COMPACT_ATOMS: atom_id res chain seq x y z
N ARG A 1 10.96 -32.23 -24.05
CA ARG A 1 11.17 -30.77 -24.14
C ARG A 1 11.35 -30.25 -22.70
N HIS A 2 12.61 -30.07 -22.31
CA HIS A 2 13.06 -29.61 -20.99
C HIS A 2 12.89 -28.09 -20.92
N THR A 3 12.05 -27.57 -20.01
CA THR A 3 11.84 -26.12 -19.79
C THR A 3 12.40 -25.67 -18.42
N PHE A 4 13.53 -26.25 -18.01
CA PHE A 4 14.27 -25.83 -16.83
C PHE A 4 15.74 -25.70 -17.19
N ASP A 5 16.04 -24.71 -18.01
CA ASP A 5 17.41 -24.25 -18.20
C ASP A 5 17.77 -23.30 -17.04
N ARG A 6 18.62 -23.79 -16.13
CA ARG A 6 19.17 -23.05 -14.97
C ARG A 6 20.44 -22.26 -15.33
N SER A 7 20.63 -21.85 -16.59
CA SER A 7 21.81 -21.10 -17.01
C SER A 7 21.57 -19.62 -17.36
N SER A 8 20.43 -19.03 -17.01
CA SER A 8 20.25 -17.59 -17.25
C SER A 8 21.01 -16.75 -16.21
N PRO A 9 22.02 -15.94 -16.60
CA PRO A 9 22.82 -15.12 -15.67
C PRO A 9 22.08 -13.89 -15.13
N ILE A 10 20.78 -13.73 -15.43
CA ILE A 10 20.03 -12.50 -15.11
C ILE A 10 19.35 -12.62 -13.74
N SER A 11 19.23 -13.82 -13.16
CA SER A 11 18.56 -14.05 -11.88
C SER A 11 19.35 -13.52 -10.66
N GLN A 12 20.63 -13.16 -10.83
CA GLN A 12 21.49 -12.64 -9.75
C GLN A 12 21.48 -11.10 -9.66
N TYR A 13 20.92 -10.39 -10.64
CA TYR A 13 20.90 -8.93 -10.72
C TYR A 13 19.51 -8.30 -10.58
N ALA A 14 18.48 -9.09 -10.27
CA ALA A 14 17.24 -8.54 -9.73
C ALA A 14 17.46 -8.17 -8.25
N SER A 15 18.36 -7.22 -7.99
CA SER A 15 18.54 -6.55 -6.71
C SER A 15 17.34 -5.66 -6.45
N VAL A 16 16.16 -6.28 -6.31
CA VAL A 16 14.98 -5.63 -5.79
C VAL A 16 15.40 -5.08 -4.41
N PRO A 17 15.42 -3.75 -4.21
CA PRO A 17 15.92 -3.18 -2.98
C PRO A 17 15.19 -3.81 -1.81
N ARG A 18 15.89 -4.15 -0.72
CA ARG A 18 15.28 -4.85 0.43
C ARG A 18 13.93 -4.23 0.87
N ALA A 19 13.81 -2.90 0.79
CA ALA A 19 12.57 -2.16 1.04
C ALA A 19 11.37 -2.67 0.21
N PHE A 20 11.55 -3.01 -1.06
CA PHE A 20 10.50 -3.56 -1.92
C PHE A 20 10.13 -5.00 -1.54
N VAL A 21 11.08 -5.80 -1.03
CA VAL A 21 10.79 -7.13 -0.47
C VAL A 21 10.00 -7.03 0.85
N PHE A 22 10.31 -6.02 1.67
CA PHE A 22 9.58 -5.75 2.91
C PHE A 22 8.13 -5.30 2.63
N ILE A 23 7.90 -4.40 1.67
CA ILE A 23 6.54 -3.98 1.28
C ILE A 23 5.73 -5.15 0.73
N GLN A 24 6.35 -6.04 -0.07
CA GLN A 24 5.67 -7.25 -0.54
C GLN A 24 5.22 -8.17 0.60
N ARG A 25 6.01 -8.28 1.67
CA ARG A 25 5.64 -9.08 2.86
C ARG A 25 4.55 -8.45 3.69
N ILE A 26 4.54 -7.12 3.85
CA ILE A 26 3.49 -6.41 4.60
C ILE A 26 2.14 -6.56 3.89
N ASN A 27 2.11 -6.33 2.57
CA ASN A 27 0.86 -6.43 1.80
C ASN A 27 0.30 -7.86 1.84
N LEU A 28 1.15 -8.87 1.61
CA LEU A 28 0.69 -10.26 1.63
C LEU A 28 0.22 -10.70 3.03
N GLY A 29 0.92 -10.26 4.09
CA GLY A 29 0.50 -10.50 5.47
C GLY A 29 -0.83 -9.82 5.82
N LEU A 30 -1.00 -8.56 5.40
CA LEU A 30 -2.26 -7.84 5.56
C LEU A 30 -3.41 -8.52 4.82
N TYR A 31 -3.21 -8.93 3.56
CA TYR A 31 -4.23 -9.65 2.80
C TYR A 31 -4.60 -11.00 3.44
N ALA A 32 -3.62 -11.72 3.99
CA ALA A 32 -3.90 -12.96 4.72
C ALA A 32 -4.77 -12.72 5.95
N LEU A 33 -4.49 -11.66 6.73
CA LEU A 33 -5.30 -11.29 7.90
C LEU A 33 -6.70 -10.81 7.51
N LEU A 34 -6.83 -9.99 6.47
CA LEU A 34 -8.12 -9.53 5.97
C LEU A 34 -8.98 -10.70 5.44
N GLY A 35 -8.36 -11.66 4.77
CA GLY A 35 -9.02 -12.89 4.34
C GLY A 35 -9.47 -13.77 5.50
N ASP A 36 -8.62 -13.95 6.52
CA ASP A 36 -8.94 -14.74 7.72
C ASP A 36 -10.09 -14.13 8.53
N LEU A 37 -10.11 -12.80 8.66
CA LEU A 37 -11.19 -12.08 9.33
C LEU A 37 -12.47 -11.95 8.49
N ASN A 38 -12.46 -12.45 7.25
CA ASN A 38 -13.51 -12.23 6.25
C ASN A 38 -13.91 -10.75 6.17
N ALA A 39 -12.91 -9.87 6.21
CA ALA A 39 -13.12 -8.43 6.18
C ALA A 39 -13.82 -8.05 4.86
N SER A 40 -14.80 -7.16 4.97
CA SER A 40 -15.54 -6.64 3.81
C SER A 40 -15.48 -5.12 3.82
N GLY A 41 -15.31 -4.52 2.65
CA GLY A 41 -15.29 -3.08 2.50
C GLY A 41 -15.03 -2.68 1.06
N ASN A 42 -15.16 -1.38 0.78
CA ASN A 42 -14.82 -0.85 -0.53
C ASN A 42 -13.31 -0.68 -0.64
N TYR A 43 -12.59 -1.78 -0.89
CA TYR A 43 -11.13 -1.79 -1.03
C TYR A 43 -10.62 -0.85 -2.12
N ARG A 44 -11.45 -0.57 -3.13
CA ARG A 44 -11.13 0.40 -4.17
C ARG A 44 -11.07 1.81 -3.60
N ALA A 45 -12.10 2.22 -2.87
CA ALA A 45 -12.14 3.55 -2.24
C ALA A 45 -11.03 3.72 -1.20
N ILE A 46 -10.77 2.69 -0.37
CA ILE A 46 -9.66 2.69 0.60
C ILE A 46 -8.31 2.86 -0.10
N ALA A 47 -8.11 2.18 -1.23
CA ALA A 47 -6.87 2.33 -2.00
C ALA A 47 -6.75 3.73 -2.60
N GLU A 48 -7.85 4.31 -3.12
CA GLU A 48 -7.86 5.67 -3.66
C GLU A 48 -7.59 6.74 -2.61
N GLU A 49 -8.03 6.52 -1.36
CA GLU A 49 -7.75 7.38 -0.21
C GLU A 49 -6.27 7.40 0.16
N LEU A 50 -5.60 6.24 0.13
CA LEU A 50 -4.19 6.11 0.55
C LEU A 50 -3.20 6.85 -0.37
N TRP A 51 -3.53 6.98 -1.66
CA TRP A 51 -2.62 7.54 -2.65
C TRP A 51 -2.88 9.04 -2.86
N PRO A 52 -1.95 9.94 -2.44
CA PRO A 52 -2.20 11.39 -2.48
C PRO A 52 -2.50 11.94 -3.88
N PHE A 53 -1.98 11.28 -4.93
CA PHE A 53 -2.20 11.67 -6.32
C PHE A 53 -3.61 11.36 -6.83
N MET A 54 -4.37 10.48 -6.17
CA MET A 54 -5.75 10.17 -6.55
C MET A 54 -6.74 11.21 -6.04
N GLN A 55 -6.33 12.09 -5.10
CA GLN A 55 -7.14 13.19 -4.54
C GLN A 55 -8.58 12.79 -4.17
N SER A 56 -8.77 11.54 -3.77
CA SER A 56 -10.09 10.99 -3.52
C SER A 56 -10.60 11.43 -2.15
N PRO A 57 -11.93 11.60 -1.98
CA PRO A 57 -12.49 11.97 -0.70
C PRO A 57 -12.27 10.85 0.33
N PRO A 58 -12.23 11.18 1.64
CA PRO A 58 -12.13 10.17 2.68
C PRO A 58 -13.33 9.22 2.62
N SER A 59 -13.05 7.94 2.67
CA SER A 59 -13.99 6.82 2.65
C SER A 59 -13.95 5.99 3.94
N THR A 60 -12.97 6.25 4.81
CA THR A 60 -12.80 5.62 6.12
C THR A 60 -12.81 6.66 7.25
N PRO A 61 -13.16 6.25 8.49
CA PRO A 61 -13.02 7.12 9.67
C PRO A 61 -11.58 7.63 9.88
N LEU A 62 -10.58 6.88 9.42
CA LEU A 62 -9.19 7.30 9.48
C LEU A 62 -8.91 8.45 8.52
N GLY A 63 -9.38 8.36 7.27
CA GLY A 63 -9.26 9.44 6.30
C GLY A 63 -10.00 10.70 6.70
N GLU A 64 -11.16 10.57 7.35
CA GLU A 64 -11.88 11.72 7.92
C GLU A 64 -11.05 12.41 9.02
N ALA A 65 -10.46 11.64 9.93
CA ALA A 65 -9.60 12.16 10.98
C ALA A 65 -8.30 12.78 10.44
N GLU A 66 -7.70 12.18 9.42
CA GLU A 66 -6.53 12.73 8.73
C GLU A 66 -6.87 14.07 8.06
N ALA A 67 -8.01 14.17 7.37
CA ALA A 67 -8.44 15.40 6.72
C ALA A 67 -8.65 16.54 7.73
N GLU A 68 -9.21 16.24 8.90
CA GLU A 68 -9.32 17.21 10.02
C GLU A 68 -7.94 17.63 10.56
N TRP A 69 -7.03 16.66 10.72
CA TRP A 69 -5.66 16.95 11.17
C TRP A 69 -4.90 17.84 10.18
N LEU A 70 -4.98 17.57 8.88
CA LEU A 70 -4.33 18.38 7.84
C LEU A 70 -4.85 19.82 7.80
N LYS A 71 -6.15 20.05 8.05
CA LYS A 71 -6.70 21.41 8.18
C LYS A 71 -6.08 22.16 9.36
N THR A 72 -5.87 21.45 10.46
CA THR A 72 -5.28 22.01 11.69
C THR A 72 -3.79 22.34 11.49
N ASP A 73 -3.02 21.46 10.84
CA ASP A 73 -1.61 21.69 10.54
C ASP A 73 -1.39 22.85 9.55
N ALA A 74 -2.24 22.93 8.52
CA ALA A 74 -2.24 24.05 7.58
C ALA A 74 -2.58 25.40 8.24
N ALA A 75 -3.37 25.40 9.32
CA ALA A 75 -3.64 26.59 10.12
C ALA A 75 -2.43 26.98 10.98
N ASN A 76 -1.70 25.99 11.52
CA ASN A 76 -0.50 26.21 12.33
C ASN A 76 0.70 26.73 11.52
N THR A 77 0.82 26.34 10.26
CA THR A 77 1.90 26.78 9.36
C THR A 77 1.73 28.23 8.88
N LYS A 78 0.55 28.83 9.05
CA LYS A 78 0.22 30.20 8.63
C LYS A 78 0.27 31.25 9.75
N SER A 79 0.67 30.88 10.96
CA SER A 79 0.86 31.78 12.11
C SER A 79 2.33 32.02 12.41
#